data_AF-A0A3D3HK38-F1
#
_entry.id   AF-A0A3D3HK38-F1
#
_cell.length_a   1.000
_cell.length_b   1.000
_cell.length_c   1.000
_cell.angle_alpha   90.00
_cell.angle_beta   90.00
_cell.angle_gamma   90.00
#
_symmetry.space_group_name_H-M   'P 1'
#
loop_
_entity.id
_entity.type
_entity.pdbx_description
1 polymer ?
#
loop_
_entity_poly.entity_id
_entity_poly.type
_entity_poly.pdbx_seq_one_letter_code
_entity_poly.pdbx_strand_id
1 'polypeptide(L)'
;MNILDRLRNSLDYLSKSEKKVAETILGAPQIAIHSSIATLAKMADVSEPTVNRFCRRLDTKGFPDFKLLLAQSLANGTPYVSRNVDENDSVDAYTSKIFESAMAGLDAVRSTLDMLTINRAVDCLTQARKIAFFGLGASAAVAHDAMNKFFRFNIPVIYSDDVVIQRMSCINSTEGDVVVLISHTGRTKNLVEIARIARENDATVLAITSENSPLAAEASVTIILNVPEDTDIYMPMVSRLAQLTIIDVLATGFTLRRGPKFRDNLKRVKDALKDSRIDKLC
;
A
#
# COMPACT_ATOMS: atom_id res chain seq x y z
N MET A 1 3.24 -3.98 17.45
CA MET A 1 4.52 -3.65 16.79
C MET A 1 5.60 -4.63 17.24
N ASN A 2 6.15 -5.37 16.29
CA ASN A 2 7.16 -6.40 16.51
C ASN A 2 8.51 -5.73 16.92
N ILE A 3 9.43 -6.45 17.57
CA ILE A 3 10.69 -5.85 18.07
C ILE A 3 11.57 -5.33 16.92
N LEU A 4 11.48 -5.94 15.72
CA LEU A 4 12.20 -5.52 14.53
C LEU A 4 11.68 -4.18 13.97
N ASP A 5 10.37 -3.96 14.03
CA ASP A 5 9.77 -2.68 13.64
C ASP A 5 10.16 -1.57 14.62
N ARG A 6 10.18 -1.89 15.93
CA ARG A 6 10.67 -0.98 16.97
C ARG A 6 12.14 -0.60 16.75
N LEU A 7 12.98 -1.57 16.39
CA LEU A 7 14.37 -1.34 16.05
C LEU A 7 14.51 -0.32 14.92
N ARG A 8 13.83 -0.55 13.78
CA ARG A 8 13.89 0.34 12.61
C ARG A 8 13.41 1.76 12.91
N ASN A 9 12.27 1.88 13.59
CA ASN A 9 11.68 3.19 13.94
C ASN A 9 12.50 3.96 14.99
N SER A 10 13.37 3.27 15.73
CA SER A 10 14.22 3.90 16.75
C SER A 10 15.55 4.44 16.22
N LEU A 11 15.99 4.04 15.01
CA LEU A 11 17.36 4.25 14.49
C LEU A 11 17.81 5.71 14.54
N ASP A 12 16.92 6.65 14.25
CA ASP A 12 17.22 8.10 14.24
C ASP A 12 17.37 8.70 15.64
N TYR A 13 16.91 7.99 16.66
CA TYR A 13 16.95 8.41 18.06
C TYR A 13 18.00 7.65 18.88
N LEU A 14 18.77 6.74 18.27
CA LEU A 14 19.81 5.98 18.96
C LEU A 14 21.13 6.75 19.04
N SER A 15 21.88 6.57 20.12
CA SER A 15 23.28 7.02 20.17
C SER A 15 24.14 6.27 19.15
N LYS A 16 25.31 6.79 18.80
CA LYS A 16 26.22 6.14 17.83
C LYS A 16 26.51 4.67 18.17
N SER A 17 26.76 4.38 19.45
CA SER A 17 27.06 3.01 19.90
C SER A 17 25.83 2.11 19.92
N GLU A 18 24.65 2.64 20.25
CA GLU A 18 23.39 1.89 20.17
C GLU A 18 22.98 1.60 18.72
N LYS A 19 23.23 2.57 17.82
CA LYS A 19 22.97 2.42 16.39
C LYS A 19 23.81 1.29 15.78
N LYS A 20 25.09 1.17 16.15
CA LYS A 20 25.93 0.01 15.76
C LYS A 20 25.30 -1.32 16.19
N VAL A 21 24.76 -1.40 17.42
CA VAL A 21 24.08 -2.61 17.92
C VAL A 21 22.81 -2.89 17.11
N ALA A 22 21.98 -1.87 16.88
CA ALA A 22 20.76 -2.00 16.09
C ALA A 22 21.04 -2.46 14.65
N GLU A 23 22.01 -1.84 13.98
CA GLU A 23 22.42 -2.20 12.61
C GLU A 23 22.98 -3.62 12.53
N THR A 24 23.78 -4.03 13.52
CA THR A 24 24.30 -5.41 13.60
C THR A 24 23.17 -6.43 13.74
N ILE A 25 22.17 -6.14 14.57
CA ILE A 25 21.01 -7.02 14.75
C ILE A 25 20.13 -7.03 13.50
N LEU A 26 19.89 -5.87 12.87
CA LEU A 26 19.06 -5.75 11.67
C LEU A 26 19.73 -6.40 10.44
N GLY A 27 21.06 -6.36 10.34
CA GLY A 27 21.82 -7.00 9.27
C GLY A 27 21.87 -8.52 9.38
N ALA A 28 21.79 -9.08 10.59
CA ALA A 28 21.75 -10.53 10.79
C ALA A 28 20.89 -10.96 11.99
N PRO A 29 19.54 -10.83 11.91
CA PRO A 29 18.64 -11.13 13.03
C PRO A 29 18.75 -12.57 13.52
N GLN A 30 18.91 -13.52 12.61
CA GLN A 30 19.06 -14.94 12.92
C GLN A 30 20.34 -15.22 13.71
N ILE A 31 21.45 -14.58 13.37
CA ILE A 31 22.71 -14.72 14.11
C ILE A 31 22.57 -14.07 15.49
N ALA A 32 21.91 -12.92 15.59
CA ALA A 32 21.70 -12.21 16.84
C ALA A 32 20.92 -13.02 17.90
N ILE A 33 19.90 -13.81 17.51
CA ILE A 33 19.17 -14.69 18.46
C ILE A 33 20.10 -15.75 19.08
N HIS A 34 21.00 -16.31 18.28
CA HIS A 34 21.90 -17.38 18.71
C HIS A 34 23.17 -16.85 19.40
N SER A 35 23.40 -15.54 19.36
CA SER A 35 24.59 -14.91 19.92
C SER A 35 24.49 -14.73 21.44
N SER A 36 25.63 -14.83 22.12
CA SER A 36 25.78 -14.34 23.49
C SER A 36 25.88 -12.81 23.50
N ILE A 37 25.69 -12.18 24.66
CA ILE A 37 25.82 -10.72 24.76
C ILE A 37 27.25 -10.27 24.42
N ALA A 38 28.26 -11.05 24.82
CA ALA A 38 29.67 -10.83 24.50
C ALA A 38 29.93 -10.91 22.99
N THR A 39 29.38 -11.94 22.34
CA THR A 39 29.48 -12.13 20.89
C THR A 39 28.86 -10.97 20.13
N LEU A 40 27.65 -10.56 20.53
CA LEU A 40 26.95 -9.46 19.87
C LEU A 40 27.66 -8.11 20.10
N ALA A 41 28.18 -7.87 21.30
CA ALA A 41 28.97 -6.68 21.61
C ALA A 41 30.23 -6.60 20.72
N LYS A 42 30.91 -7.73 20.54
CA LYS A 42 32.06 -7.85 19.64
C LYS A 42 31.70 -7.59 18.18
N MET A 43 30.60 -8.18 17.70
CA MET A 43 30.13 -7.97 16.32
C MET A 43 29.76 -6.50 16.05
N ALA A 44 29.16 -5.84 17.03
CA ALA A 44 28.75 -4.45 16.96
C ALA A 44 29.86 -3.45 17.32
N ASP A 45 31.08 -3.92 17.65
CA ASP A 45 32.20 -3.07 18.08
C ASP A 45 31.81 -2.12 19.24
N VAL A 46 31.22 -2.70 20.29
CA VAL A 46 30.83 -2.01 21.52
C VAL A 46 31.08 -2.89 22.75
N SER A 47 30.84 -2.34 23.95
CA SER A 47 30.91 -3.08 25.21
C SER A 47 29.58 -3.77 25.55
N GLU A 48 29.62 -4.89 26.28
CA GLU A 48 28.42 -5.61 26.75
C GLU A 48 27.43 -4.74 27.53
N PRO A 49 27.85 -3.80 28.41
CA PRO A 49 26.93 -2.88 29.06
C PRO A 49 26.17 -1.99 28.07
N THR A 50 26.77 -1.67 26.92
CA THR A 50 26.11 -0.90 25.85
C THR A 50 25.00 -1.71 25.21
N VAL A 51 25.26 -2.99 24.89
CA VAL A 51 24.24 -3.92 24.38
C VAL A 51 23.09 -4.08 25.38
N ASN A 52 23.38 -4.21 26.68
CA ASN A 52 22.34 -4.38 27.69
C ASN A 52 21.50 -3.09 27.89
N ARG A 53 22.13 -1.91 27.88
CA ARG A 53 21.42 -0.62 27.93
C ARG A 53 20.52 -0.43 26.70
N PHE A 54 21.03 -0.76 25.53
CA PHE A 54 20.28 -0.72 24.29
C PHE A 54 19.02 -1.59 24.35
N CYS A 55 19.14 -2.85 24.80
CA CYS A 55 17.97 -3.73 24.95
C CYS A 55 16.94 -3.14 25.92
N ARG A 56 17.38 -2.54 27.03
CA ARG A 56 16.46 -1.88 27.99
C ARG A 56 15.77 -0.65 27.42
N ARG A 57 16.46 0.11 26.56
CA ARG A 57 15.89 1.28 25.86
C ARG A 57 14.79 0.89 24.86
N LEU A 58 14.77 -0.36 24.41
CA LEU A 58 13.70 -0.93 23.56
C LEU A 58 12.55 -1.56 24.38
N ASP A 59 12.38 -1.12 25.63
CA ASP A 59 11.35 -1.59 26.57
C ASP A 59 11.42 -3.09 26.87
N THR A 60 12.64 -3.65 26.91
CA THR A 60 12.86 -5.05 27.33
C THR A 60 13.53 -5.10 28.70
N LYS A 61 13.38 -6.21 29.43
CA LYS A 61 14.00 -6.39 30.76
C LYS A 61 15.54 -6.54 30.69
N GLY A 62 16.09 -6.69 29.49
CA GLY A 62 17.51 -6.87 29.22
C GLY A 62 17.74 -7.80 28.03
N PHE A 63 18.99 -8.16 27.77
CA PHE A 63 19.36 -8.95 26.59
C PHE A 63 18.61 -10.29 26.42
N PRO A 64 18.38 -11.12 27.46
CA PRO A 64 17.64 -12.38 27.30
C PRO A 64 16.18 -12.18 26.87
N ASP A 65 15.50 -11.19 27.46
CA ASP A 65 14.12 -10.84 27.15
C ASP A 65 13.99 -10.26 25.74
N PHE A 66 14.96 -9.42 25.34
CA PHE A 66 15.10 -8.95 23.98
C PHE A 66 15.24 -10.11 22.97
N LYS A 67 16.10 -11.11 23.25
CA LYS A 67 16.26 -12.27 22.37
C LYS A 67 15.00 -13.11 22.25
N LEU A 68 14.23 -13.24 23.33
CA LEU A 68 12.94 -13.93 23.30
C LEU A 68 11.94 -13.20 22.39
N LEU A 69 11.83 -11.88 22.55
CA LEU A 69 10.97 -11.05 21.69
C LEU A 69 11.45 -11.07 20.23
N LEU A 70 12.76 -11.08 19.98
CA LEU A 70 13.35 -11.22 18.65
C LEU A 70 13.06 -12.60 18.04
N ALA A 71 13.14 -13.67 18.82
CA ALA A 71 12.79 -15.01 18.37
C ALA A 71 11.29 -15.13 18.05
N GLN A 72 10.41 -14.63 18.92
CA GLN A 72 8.96 -14.57 18.65
C GLN A 72 8.65 -13.75 17.40
N SER A 73 9.40 -12.66 17.23
CA SER A 73 9.29 -11.77 16.08
C SER A 73 9.69 -12.43 14.77
N LEU A 74 10.60 -13.41 14.82
CA LEU A 74 11.05 -14.21 13.70
C LEU A 74 10.24 -15.52 13.53
N ALA A 75 9.53 -15.96 14.57
CA ALA A 75 8.66 -17.15 14.55
C ALA A 75 7.22 -16.84 14.09
N ASN A 76 6.69 -15.65 14.42
CA ASN A 76 5.30 -15.25 14.13
C ASN A 76 5.11 -14.54 12.77
N GLY A 77 6.15 -14.43 11.95
CA GLY A 77 6.07 -13.82 10.63
C GLY A 77 7.02 -14.55 9.68
N THR A 78 6.50 -14.86 8.50
CA THR A 78 7.17 -15.32 7.27
C THR A 78 8.70 -15.27 7.31
N PRO A 79 9.43 -16.35 6.95
CA PRO A 79 10.89 -16.42 7.04
C PRO A 79 11.51 -15.09 6.62
N TYR A 80 12.28 -14.51 7.53
CA TYR A 80 12.94 -13.21 7.34
C TYR A 80 14.13 -13.40 6.39
N VAL A 81 13.84 -13.80 5.16
CA VAL A 81 14.68 -13.52 4.01
C VAL A 81 14.61 -12.01 3.85
N SER A 82 15.76 -11.35 3.66
CA SER A 82 15.76 -9.97 3.18
C SER A 82 14.80 -9.90 1.99
N ARG A 83 13.66 -9.21 2.12
CA ARG A 83 12.72 -9.02 1.01
C ARG A 83 13.27 -8.04 -0.02
N ASN A 84 14.39 -7.39 0.31
CA ASN A 84 15.14 -6.58 -0.62
C ASN A 84 15.91 -7.51 -1.56
N VAL A 85 15.73 -7.25 -2.84
CA VAL A 85 16.52 -7.88 -3.89
C VAL A 85 17.94 -7.33 -3.81
N ASP A 86 18.90 -8.22 -3.66
CA ASP A 86 20.33 -7.91 -3.60
C ASP A 86 20.95 -8.12 -4.99
N GLU A 87 22.02 -7.40 -5.33
CA GLU A 87 22.65 -7.45 -6.66
C GLU A 87 23.12 -8.86 -7.07
N ASN A 88 23.45 -9.70 -6.08
CA ASN A 88 23.95 -11.06 -6.29
C ASN A 88 22.87 -12.14 -6.11
N ASP A 89 21.59 -11.76 -6.04
CA ASP A 89 20.50 -12.74 -5.92
C ASP A 89 20.40 -13.63 -7.17
N SER A 90 20.27 -14.94 -6.93
CA SER A 90 19.86 -15.88 -7.97
C SER A 90 18.43 -15.63 -8.43
N VAL A 91 18.06 -16.19 -9.59
CA VAL A 91 16.70 -16.12 -10.14
C VAL A 91 15.65 -16.59 -9.15
N ASP A 92 15.87 -17.74 -8.51
CA ASP A 92 14.97 -18.29 -7.50
C ASP A 92 14.85 -17.37 -6.28
N ALA A 93 15.97 -16.75 -5.87
CA ALA A 93 16.01 -15.86 -4.70
C ALA A 93 15.21 -14.58 -4.94
N TYR A 94 15.51 -13.80 -6.00
CA TYR A 94 14.78 -12.55 -6.21
C TYR A 94 13.31 -12.80 -6.54
N THR A 95 12.98 -13.91 -7.22
CA THR A 95 11.60 -14.27 -7.50
C THR A 95 10.84 -14.49 -6.20
N SER A 96 11.38 -15.33 -5.31
CA SER A 96 10.76 -15.61 -4.01
C SER A 96 10.62 -14.33 -3.17
N LYS A 97 11.67 -13.51 -3.09
CA LYS A 97 11.66 -12.23 -2.35
C LYS A 97 10.57 -11.27 -2.86
N ILE A 98 10.38 -11.13 -4.17
CA ILE A 98 9.35 -10.27 -4.75
C ILE A 98 7.95 -10.76 -4.38
N PHE A 99 7.68 -12.06 -4.49
CA PHE A 99 6.38 -12.63 -4.10
C PHE A 99 6.11 -12.47 -2.61
N GLU A 100 7.08 -12.77 -1.76
CA GLU A 100 6.96 -12.61 -0.30
C GLU A 100 6.74 -11.14 0.10
N SER A 101 7.42 -10.20 -0.58
CA SER A 101 7.23 -8.76 -0.39
C SER A 101 5.81 -8.32 -0.76
N ALA A 102 5.32 -8.75 -1.91
CA ALA A 102 3.96 -8.47 -2.35
C ALA A 102 2.91 -9.04 -1.38
N MET A 103 3.04 -10.31 -1.00
CA MET A 103 2.13 -10.96 -0.06
C MET A 103 2.08 -10.24 1.29
N ALA A 104 3.25 -9.88 1.82
CA ALA A 104 3.32 -9.23 3.11
C ALA A 104 2.79 -7.79 3.08
N GLY A 105 3.04 -7.04 2.01
CA GLY A 105 2.47 -5.69 1.88
C GLY A 105 0.95 -5.71 1.72
N LEU A 106 0.42 -6.68 0.96
CA LEU A 106 -1.03 -6.89 0.86
C LEU A 106 -1.65 -7.30 2.20
N ASP A 107 -0.98 -8.18 2.96
CA ASP A 107 -1.46 -8.57 4.30
C ASP A 107 -1.43 -7.41 5.29
N ALA A 108 -0.37 -6.58 5.26
CA ALA A 108 -0.27 -5.37 6.06
C ALA A 108 -1.42 -4.41 5.75
N VAL A 109 -1.66 -4.10 4.47
CA VAL A 109 -2.79 -3.25 4.05
C VAL A 109 -4.11 -3.84 4.54
N ARG A 110 -4.35 -5.14 4.32
CA ARG A 110 -5.57 -5.81 4.77
C ARG A 110 -5.80 -5.64 6.27
N SER A 111 -4.74 -5.72 7.08
CA SER A 111 -4.82 -5.60 8.54
C SER A 111 -5.13 -4.19 9.05
N THR A 112 -4.83 -3.15 8.25
CA THR A 112 -5.00 -1.75 8.63
C THR A 112 -6.17 -1.05 7.95
N LEU A 113 -6.86 -1.71 7.01
CA LEU A 113 -7.99 -1.13 6.29
C LEU A 113 -9.16 -0.82 7.22
N ASP A 114 -9.64 0.42 7.18
CA ASP A 114 -10.89 0.80 7.84
C ASP A 114 -12.10 0.41 6.97
N MET A 115 -12.83 -0.59 7.43
CA MET A 115 -14.02 -1.10 6.75
C MET A 115 -15.17 -0.09 6.71
N LEU A 116 -15.24 0.86 7.66
CA LEU A 116 -16.23 1.94 7.62
C LEU A 116 -15.92 2.90 6.47
N THR A 117 -14.66 3.26 6.28
CA THR A 117 -14.20 4.05 5.13
C THR A 117 -14.44 3.35 3.81
N ILE A 118 -14.16 2.04 3.71
CA ILE A 118 -14.48 1.25 2.51
C ILE A 118 -15.98 1.27 2.22
N ASN A 119 -16.82 1.09 3.24
CA ASN A 119 -18.27 1.13 3.10
C ASN A 119 -18.75 2.50 2.59
N ARG A 120 -18.24 3.60 3.16
CA ARG A 120 -18.53 4.97 2.71
C ARG A 120 -18.07 5.22 1.27
N ALA A 121 -16.88 4.74 0.89
CA ALA A 121 -16.39 4.86 -0.48
C ALA A 121 -17.31 4.15 -1.48
N VAL A 122 -17.76 2.92 -1.14
CA VAL A 122 -18.74 2.19 -1.96
C VAL A 122 -20.06 2.95 -2.05
N ASP A 123 -20.54 3.57 -0.97
CA ASP A 123 -21.76 4.37 -0.98
C ASP A 123 -21.65 5.56 -1.94
N CYS A 124 -20.56 6.35 -1.84
CA CYS A 124 -20.29 7.45 -2.76
C CYS A 124 -20.25 6.97 -4.22
N LEU A 125 -19.49 5.91 -4.50
CA LEU A 125 -19.37 5.37 -5.86
C LEU A 125 -20.72 4.87 -6.41
N THR A 126 -21.53 4.22 -5.59
CA THR A 126 -22.83 3.68 -6.02
C THR A 126 -23.87 4.76 -6.26
N GLN A 127 -23.77 5.91 -5.60
CA GLN A 127 -24.66 7.05 -5.80
C GLN A 127 -24.17 8.02 -6.89
N ALA A 128 -22.95 7.83 -7.38
CA ALA A 128 -22.34 8.71 -8.37
C ALA A 128 -23.14 8.80 -9.67
N ARG A 129 -23.22 10.01 -10.22
CA ARG A 129 -23.72 10.27 -11.58
C ARG A 129 -22.64 10.05 -12.64
N LYS A 130 -21.38 10.25 -12.25
CA LYS A 130 -20.18 10.09 -13.07
C LYS A 130 -19.01 9.80 -12.15
N ILE A 131 -18.09 8.93 -12.59
CA ILE A 131 -16.88 8.61 -11.83
C ILE A 131 -15.66 8.93 -12.70
N ALA A 132 -14.73 9.72 -12.18
CA ALA A 132 -13.45 9.98 -12.82
C ALA A 132 -12.33 9.29 -12.04
N PHE A 133 -11.49 8.50 -12.71
CA PHE A 133 -10.31 7.87 -12.10
C PHE A 133 -9.05 8.54 -12.62
N PHE A 134 -8.27 9.16 -11.72
CA PHE A 134 -7.02 9.83 -12.08
C PHE A 134 -5.85 9.39 -11.20
N GLY A 135 -4.69 9.32 -11.83
CA GLY A 135 -3.40 9.02 -11.23
C GLY A 135 -2.31 9.40 -12.23
N LEU A 136 -1.06 9.48 -11.78
CA LEU A 136 0.09 9.76 -12.65
C LEU A 136 1.16 8.67 -12.50
N GLY A 137 1.95 8.46 -13.56
CA GLY A 137 2.98 7.42 -13.58
C GLY A 137 2.43 6.02 -13.31
N ALA A 138 3.02 5.29 -12.37
CA ALA A 138 2.57 3.94 -12.01
C ALA A 138 1.11 3.91 -11.49
N SER A 139 0.63 4.99 -10.87
CA SER A 139 -0.75 5.11 -10.40
C SER A 139 -1.75 5.35 -11.54
N ALA A 140 -1.31 5.85 -12.71
CA ALA A 140 -2.15 5.97 -13.89
C ALA A 140 -2.59 4.59 -14.40
N ALA A 141 -1.71 3.57 -14.34
CA ALA A 141 -2.07 2.21 -14.70
C ALA A 141 -3.19 1.63 -13.81
N VAL A 142 -3.19 1.97 -12.52
CA VAL A 142 -4.26 1.59 -11.60
C VAL A 142 -5.56 2.34 -11.91
N ALA A 143 -5.47 3.65 -12.18
CA ALA A 143 -6.63 4.44 -12.58
C ALA A 143 -7.28 3.91 -13.87
N HIS A 144 -6.46 3.49 -14.85
CA HIS A 144 -6.94 2.88 -16.08
C HIS A 144 -7.58 1.50 -15.84
N ASP A 145 -6.98 0.66 -14.98
CA ASP A 145 -7.58 -0.62 -14.57
C ASP A 145 -8.95 -0.40 -13.88
N ALA A 146 -9.04 0.59 -12.99
CA ALA A 146 -10.30 0.98 -12.36
C ALA A 146 -11.34 1.42 -13.39
N MET A 147 -10.95 2.25 -14.37
CA MET A 147 -11.83 2.63 -15.47
C MET A 147 -12.33 1.39 -16.24
N ASN A 148 -11.45 0.46 -16.61
CA ASN A 148 -11.85 -0.75 -17.35
C ASN A 148 -12.85 -1.63 -16.57
N LYS A 149 -12.73 -1.68 -15.25
CA LYS A 149 -13.67 -2.42 -14.37
C LYS A 149 -15.01 -1.70 -14.29
N PHE A 150 -14.99 -0.40 -13.97
CA PHE A 150 -16.19 0.40 -13.77
C PHE A 150 -16.91 0.76 -15.07
N PHE A 151 -16.26 0.74 -16.24
CA PHE A 151 -16.91 1.00 -17.53
C PHE A 151 -18.03 0.01 -17.85
N ARG A 152 -17.97 -1.19 -17.27
CA ARG A 152 -19.03 -2.22 -17.37
C ARG A 152 -20.22 -1.91 -16.48
N PHE A 153 -20.03 -1.01 -15.51
CA PHE A 153 -21.06 -0.58 -14.59
C PHE A 153 -21.77 0.57 -15.27
N ASN A 154 -23.09 0.48 -15.45
CA ASN A 154 -23.93 1.40 -16.22
C ASN A 154 -23.97 2.84 -15.63
N ILE A 155 -22.81 3.48 -15.53
CA ILE A 155 -22.49 4.81 -15.02
C ILE A 155 -21.38 5.35 -15.93
N PRO A 156 -21.44 6.63 -16.34
CA PRO A 156 -20.34 7.29 -17.03
C PRO A 156 -19.03 7.22 -16.24
N VAL A 157 -17.97 6.73 -16.89
CA VAL A 157 -16.62 6.66 -16.31
C VAL A 157 -15.63 7.41 -17.18
N ILE A 158 -14.76 8.20 -16.55
CA ILE A 158 -13.71 8.98 -17.22
C ILE A 158 -12.34 8.55 -16.69
N TYR A 159 -11.38 8.47 -17.60
CA TYR A 159 -9.96 8.33 -17.30
C TYR A 159 -9.16 9.18 -18.29
N SER A 160 -8.05 9.74 -17.82
CA SER A 160 -7.03 10.35 -18.68
C SER A 160 -5.68 10.29 -17.96
N ASP A 161 -4.61 10.13 -18.71
CA ASP A 161 -3.22 10.30 -18.27
C ASP A 161 -2.68 11.73 -18.54
N ASP A 162 -3.44 12.56 -19.26
CA ASP A 162 -3.10 13.96 -19.52
C ASP A 162 -3.58 14.85 -18.37
N VAL A 163 -2.62 15.50 -17.69
CA VAL A 163 -2.87 16.37 -16.54
C VAL A 163 -3.81 17.54 -16.87
N VAL A 164 -3.72 18.09 -18.07
CA VAL A 164 -4.58 19.21 -18.51
C VAL A 164 -6.02 18.70 -18.65
N ILE A 165 -6.22 17.53 -19.24
CA ILE A 165 -7.54 16.89 -19.33
C ILE A 165 -8.11 16.57 -17.96
N GLN A 166 -7.30 15.98 -17.06
CA GLN A 166 -7.70 15.72 -15.68
C GLN A 166 -8.17 17.00 -14.99
N ARG A 167 -7.41 18.09 -15.12
CA ARG A 167 -7.74 19.40 -14.54
C ARG A 167 -9.04 19.98 -15.12
N MET A 168 -9.22 19.96 -16.44
CA MET A 168 -10.46 20.40 -17.08
C MET A 168 -11.67 19.56 -16.63
N SER A 169 -11.49 18.25 -16.45
CA SER A 169 -12.54 17.37 -15.94
C SER A 169 -12.93 17.74 -14.50
N CYS A 170 -11.96 18.05 -13.62
CA CYS A 170 -12.25 18.48 -12.26
C CYS A 170 -12.93 19.85 -12.20
N ILE A 171 -12.54 20.81 -13.04
CA ILE A 171 -13.21 22.12 -13.17
C ILE A 171 -14.68 21.95 -13.57
N ASN A 172 -14.97 21.02 -14.47
CA ASN A 172 -16.33 20.75 -14.96
C ASN A 172 -17.08 19.70 -14.13
N SER A 173 -16.59 19.36 -12.93
CA SER A 173 -17.30 18.45 -12.04
C SER A 173 -18.44 19.19 -11.33
N THR A 174 -19.42 18.43 -10.86
CA THR A 174 -20.61 18.97 -10.18
C THR A 174 -21.03 18.06 -9.03
N GLU A 175 -21.99 18.50 -8.24
CA GLU A 175 -22.62 17.67 -7.21
C GLU A 175 -23.01 16.27 -7.74
N GLY A 176 -22.72 15.24 -6.97
CA GLY A 176 -22.98 13.85 -7.36
C GLY A 176 -21.96 13.25 -8.33
N ASP A 177 -20.96 14.00 -8.78
CA ASP A 177 -19.77 13.43 -9.41
C ASP A 177 -18.79 12.92 -8.35
N VAL A 178 -18.08 11.83 -8.65
CA VAL A 178 -17.01 11.29 -7.79
C VAL A 178 -15.69 11.32 -8.55
N VAL A 179 -14.68 11.96 -7.98
CA VAL A 179 -13.30 11.97 -8.48
C VAL A 179 -12.45 11.08 -7.59
N VAL A 180 -11.97 9.97 -8.14
CA VAL A 180 -11.10 9.01 -7.48
C VAL A 180 -9.65 9.30 -7.84
N LEU A 181 -8.85 9.68 -6.85
CA LEU A 181 -7.45 10.06 -7.02
C LEU A 181 -6.53 9.01 -6.40
N ILE A 182 -5.63 8.47 -7.20
CA ILE A 182 -4.70 7.42 -6.81
C ILE A 182 -3.28 8.00 -6.79
N SER A 183 -2.68 8.06 -5.62
CA SER A 183 -1.31 8.53 -5.43
C SER A 183 -0.72 7.86 -4.21
N HIS A 184 0.34 7.08 -4.36
CA HIS A 184 0.94 6.38 -3.21
C HIS A 184 1.36 7.37 -2.12
N THR A 185 2.30 8.29 -2.40
CA THR A 185 2.79 9.25 -1.40
C THR A 185 1.78 10.35 -1.06
N GLY A 186 0.78 10.59 -1.92
CA GLY A 186 -0.18 11.69 -1.77
C GLY A 186 0.44 13.08 -1.91
N ARG A 187 1.64 13.16 -2.49
CA ARG A 187 2.42 14.40 -2.64
C ARG A 187 2.59 14.87 -4.07
N THR A 188 2.01 14.16 -5.04
CA THR A 188 2.02 14.58 -6.44
C THR A 188 1.25 15.89 -6.60
N LYS A 189 1.97 17.01 -6.79
CA LYS A 189 1.39 18.38 -6.79
C LYS A 189 0.13 18.52 -7.63
N ASN A 190 0.15 18.01 -8.87
CA ASN A 190 -0.98 18.10 -9.77
C ASN A 190 -2.23 17.38 -9.24
N LEU A 191 -2.06 16.21 -8.61
CA LEU A 191 -3.18 15.45 -8.02
C LEU A 191 -3.78 16.18 -6.81
N VAL A 192 -2.94 16.81 -5.98
CA VAL A 192 -3.41 17.64 -4.86
C VAL A 192 -4.19 18.85 -5.36
N GLU A 193 -3.71 19.51 -6.41
CA GLU A 193 -4.40 20.67 -7.00
C GLU A 193 -5.76 20.29 -7.57
N ILE A 194 -5.85 19.22 -8.36
CA ILE A 194 -7.13 18.80 -8.95
C ILE A 194 -8.11 18.22 -7.92
N ALA A 195 -7.61 17.68 -6.79
CA ALA A 195 -8.45 17.29 -5.65
C ALA A 195 -9.19 18.51 -5.10
N ARG A 196 -8.44 19.57 -4.81
CA ARG A 196 -9.00 20.84 -4.31
C ARG A 196 -10.01 21.42 -5.31
N ILE A 197 -9.65 21.49 -6.59
CA ILE A 197 -10.54 22.02 -7.65
C ILE A 197 -11.84 21.21 -7.73
N ALA A 198 -11.77 19.88 -7.70
CA ALA A 198 -12.96 19.04 -7.77
C ALA A 198 -13.90 19.29 -6.58
N ARG A 199 -13.34 19.42 -5.38
CA ARG A 199 -14.08 19.72 -4.15
C ARG A 199 -14.70 21.13 -4.16
N GLU A 200 -13.99 22.11 -4.69
CA GLU A 200 -14.50 23.48 -4.90
C GLU A 200 -15.66 23.52 -5.91
N ASN A 201 -15.81 22.50 -6.76
CA ASN A 201 -16.92 22.33 -7.70
C ASN A 201 -17.91 21.23 -7.24
N ASP A 202 -18.04 21.03 -5.93
CA ASP A 202 -19.02 20.14 -5.27
C ASP A 202 -18.90 18.64 -5.59
N ALA A 203 -17.83 18.21 -6.25
CA ALA A 203 -17.56 16.80 -6.47
C ALA A 203 -17.08 16.13 -5.18
N THR A 204 -17.47 14.87 -4.99
CA THR A 204 -16.90 14.04 -3.93
C THR A 204 -15.51 13.57 -4.35
N VAL A 205 -14.50 13.86 -3.53
CA VAL A 205 -13.13 13.41 -3.78
C VAL A 205 -12.83 12.17 -2.94
N LEU A 206 -12.56 11.05 -3.60
CA LEU A 206 -12.11 9.80 -2.98
C LEU A 206 -10.60 9.64 -3.24
N ALA A 207 -9.76 9.65 -2.21
CA ALA A 207 -8.32 9.44 -2.36
C ALA A 207 -7.90 8.03 -1.92
N ILE A 208 -7.05 7.36 -2.70
CA ILE A 208 -6.35 6.14 -2.33
C ILE A 208 -4.86 6.50 -2.18
N THR A 209 -4.40 6.67 -0.94
CA THR A 209 -3.14 7.35 -0.66
C THR A 209 -2.54 7.04 0.73
N SER A 210 -1.41 7.67 1.06
CA SER A 210 -0.77 7.59 2.38
C SER A 210 -1.38 8.53 3.41
N GLU A 211 -1.28 8.13 4.68
CA GLU A 211 -1.73 8.90 5.84
C GLU A 211 -1.04 10.26 5.93
N ASN A 212 -1.76 11.28 6.43
CA ASN A 212 -1.24 12.64 6.66
C ASN A 212 -0.59 13.30 5.42
N SER A 213 -0.97 12.87 4.21
CA SER A 213 -0.49 13.43 2.96
C SER A 213 -1.30 14.68 2.54
N PRO A 214 -0.72 15.59 1.74
CA PRO A 214 -1.47 16.72 1.19
C PRO A 214 -2.72 16.30 0.41
N LEU A 215 -2.67 15.19 -0.34
CA LEU A 215 -3.84 14.66 -1.03
C LEU A 215 -4.93 14.18 -0.06
N ALA A 216 -4.55 13.51 1.04
CA ALA A 216 -5.50 13.07 2.05
C ALA A 216 -6.25 14.24 2.70
N ALA A 217 -5.61 15.41 2.83
CA ALA A 217 -6.23 16.61 3.40
C ALA A 217 -7.27 17.26 2.47
N GLU A 218 -7.18 17.03 1.16
CA GLU A 218 -8.12 17.57 0.17
C GLU A 218 -9.31 16.63 -0.11
N ALA A 219 -9.24 15.38 0.35
CA ALA A 219 -10.22 14.35 0.03
C ALA A 219 -11.45 14.36 0.97
N SER A 220 -12.63 14.06 0.42
CA SER A 220 -13.87 13.83 1.17
C SER A 220 -13.87 12.47 1.88
N VAL A 221 -13.24 11.48 1.25
CA VAL A 221 -13.05 10.12 1.78
C VAL A 221 -11.64 9.67 1.42
N THR A 222 -10.88 9.16 2.40
CA THR A 222 -9.48 8.78 2.19
C THR A 222 -9.26 7.32 2.60
N ILE A 223 -8.97 6.46 1.61
CA ILE A 223 -8.54 5.09 1.83
C ILE A 223 -7.02 5.09 2.01
N ILE A 224 -6.59 4.83 3.24
CA ILE A 224 -5.18 4.82 3.62
C ILE A 224 -4.52 3.50 3.27
N LEU A 225 -3.40 3.58 2.54
CA LEU A 225 -2.54 2.45 2.19
C LEU A 225 -1.17 2.60 2.86
N ASN A 226 -1.00 1.92 3.99
CA ASN A 226 0.28 1.88 4.70
C ASN A 226 1.18 0.77 4.12
N VAL A 227 1.74 1.05 2.95
CA VAL A 227 2.78 0.20 2.35
C VAL A 227 4.14 0.87 2.58
N PRO A 228 5.01 0.32 3.44
CA PRO A 228 6.36 0.84 3.59
C PRO A 228 7.14 0.55 2.32
N GLU A 229 7.38 1.61 1.54
CA GLU A 229 8.03 1.54 0.24
C GLU A 229 8.97 2.73 0.09
N ASP A 230 10.20 2.46 -0.34
CA ASP A 230 11.17 3.50 -0.68
C ASP A 230 10.95 3.92 -2.14
N THR A 231 10.44 5.14 -2.33
CA THR A 231 10.14 5.66 -3.67
C THR A 231 11.37 6.12 -4.45
N ASP A 232 12.52 6.24 -3.79
CA ASP A 232 13.78 6.64 -4.43
C ASP A 232 14.53 5.43 -5.03
N ILE A 233 14.16 4.21 -4.63
CA ILE A 233 14.70 2.97 -5.18
C ILE A 233 13.71 2.40 -6.20
N TYR A 234 14.15 2.26 -7.45
CA TYR A 234 13.33 1.68 -8.50
C TYR A 234 13.17 0.16 -8.31
N MET A 235 12.12 -0.26 -7.61
CA MET A 235 11.73 -1.67 -7.44
C MET A 235 10.27 -1.89 -7.86
N PRO A 236 9.85 -3.14 -8.14
CA PRO A 236 8.44 -3.46 -8.36
C PRO A 236 7.58 -3.01 -7.18
N MET A 237 6.65 -2.09 -7.45
CA MET A 237 5.97 -1.38 -6.37
C MET A 237 4.83 -2.19 -5.75
N VAL A 238 4.98 -2.56 -4.48
CA VAL A 238 3.94 -3.26 -3.71
C VAL A 238 2.73 -2.35 -3.49
N SER A 239 2.93 -1.03 -3.37
CA SER A 239 1.84 -0.05 -3.32
C SER A 239 0.90 -0.16 -4.50
N ARG A 240 1.42 -0.40 -5.71
CA ARG A 240 0.60 -0.57 -6.92
C ARG A 240 -0.30 -1.81 -6.81
N LEU A 241 0.22 -2.93 -6.33
CA LEU A 241 -0.57 -4.15 -6.12
C LEU A 241 -1.66 -3.95 -5.07
N ALA A 242 -1.34 -3.24 -3.99
CA ALA A 242 -2.31 -2.86 -2.97
C ALA A 242 -3.42 -1.99 -3.55
N GLN A 243 -3.08 -0.96 -4.33
CA GLN A 243 -4.06 -0.09 -4.99
C GLN A 243 -4.97 -0.87 -5.95
N LEU A 244 -4.42 -1.75 -6.79
CA LEU A 244 -5.21 -2.63 -7.67
C LEU A 244 -6.19 -3.51 -6.88
N THR A 245 -5.71 -4.06 -5.75
CA THR A 245 -6.54 -4.89 -4.86
C THR A 245 -7.67 -4.08 -4.22
N ILE A 246 -7.42 -2.83 -3.81
CA ILE A 246 -8.47 -1.93 -3.32
C ILE A 246 -9.51 -1.63 -4.41
N ILE A 247 -9.08 -1.41 -5.64
CA ILE A 247 -10.02 -1.22 -6.76
C ILE A 247 -10.93 -2.44 -6.92
N ASP A 248 -10.41 -3.67 -6.77
CA ASP A 248 -11.24 -4.89 -6.79
C ASP A 248 -12.23 -4.95 -5.62
N VAL A 249 -11.82 -4.55 -4.42
CA VAL A 249 -12.71 -4.44 -3.25
C VAL A 249 -13.84 -3.44 -3.52
N LEU A 250 -13.51 -2.25 -4.04
CA LEU A 250 -14.50 -1.21 -4.34
C LEU A 250 -15.44 -1.63 -5.47
N ALA A 251 -14.94 -2.23 -6.55
CA ALA A 251 -15.74 -2.72 -7.66
C ALA A 251 -16.69 -3.86 -7.25
N THR A 252 -16.21 -4.75 -6.38
CA THR A 252 -17.02 -5.83 -5.80
C THR A 252 -18.10 -5.26 -4.88
N GLY A 253 -17.74 -4.34 -3.98
CA GLY A 253 -18.68 -3.65 -3.10
C GLY A 253 -19.76 -2.91 -3.89
N PHE A 254 -19.36 -2.16 -4.92
CA PHE A 254 -20.28 -1.48 -5.84
C PHE A 254 -21.28 -2.46 -6.46
N THR A 255 -20.79 -3.59 -7.00
CA THR A 255 -21.62 -4.59 -7.66
C THR A 255 -22.62 -5.24 -6.70
N LEU A 256 -22.18 -5.58 -5.49
CA LEU A 256 -23.04 -6.17 -4.46
C LEU A 256 -24.10 -5.18 -3.97
N ARG A 257 -23.74 -3.90 -3.80
CA ARG A 257 -24.67 -2.85 -3.35
C ARG A 257 -25.77 -2.54 -4.36
N ARG A 258 -25.46 -2.54 -5.66
CA ARG A 258 -26.45 -2.36 -6.73
C ARG A 258 -27.42 -3.55 -6.88
N GLY A 259 -27.09 -4.70 -6.30
CA GLY A 259 -28.00 -5.83 -6.15
C GLY A 259 -28.17 -6.74 -7.38
N PRO A 260 -29.10 -7.71 -7.33
CA PRO A 260 -29.21 -8.78 -8.33
C PRO A 260 -29.44 -8.31 -9.76
N LYS A 261 -30.36 -7.36 -9.98
CA LYS A 261 -30.70 -6.85 -11.32
C LYS A 261 -29.49 -6.27 -12.05
N PHE A 262 -28.61 -5.59 -11.32
CA PHE A 262 -27.38 -5.04 -11.88
C PHE A 262 -26.40 -6.14 -12.30
N ARG A 263 -26.29 -7.22 -11.51
CA ARG A 263 -25.46 -8.39 -11.87
C ARG A 263 -25.98 -9.11 -13.11
N ASP A 264 -27.28 -9.15 -13.33
CA ASP A 264 -27.86 -9.70 -14.56
C ASP A 264 -27.44 -8.87 -15.78
N ASN A 265 -27.40 -7.54 -15.65
CA ASN A 265 -26.88 -6.68 -16.72
C ASN A 265 -25.39 -6.95 -17.00
N LEU A 266 -24.57 -7.08 -15.96
CA LEU A 266 -23.15 -7.45 -16.13
C LEU A 266 -22.97 -8.80 -16.81
N LYS A 267 -23.84 -9.77 -16.50
CA LYS A 267 -23.85 -11.07 -17.18
C LYS A 267 -24.15 -10.91 -18.67
N ARG A 268 -25.14 -10.09 -19.04
CA ARG A 268 -25.44 -9.79 -20.46
C ARG A 268 -24.27 -9.15 -21.18
N VAL A 269 -23.62 -8.16 -20.57
CA VAL A 269 -22.40 -7.53 -21.13
C VAL A 269 -21.31 -8.58 -21.34
N LYS A 270 -21.08 -9.47 -20.36
CA LYS A 270 -20.09 -10.54 -20.47
C LYS A 270 -20.44 -11.55 -21.56
N ASP A 271 -21.71 -11.92 -21.67
CA ASP A 271 -22.19 -12.89 -22.67
C ASP A 271 -22.06 -12.32 -24.09
N ALA A 272 -22.41 -11.05 -24.31
CA ALA A 272 -22.21 -10.36 -25.60
C ALA A 272 -20.72 -10.27 -26.01
N LEU A 273 -19.80 -10.26 -25.04
CA LEU A 273 -18.36 -10.27 -25.28
C LEU A 273 -17.78 -11.68 -25.45
N LYS A 274 -18.56 -12.76 -25.29
CA LYS A 274 -18.05 -14.12 -25.56
C LYS A 274 -17.83 -14.32 -27.05
N ASP A 275 -18.72 -13.78 -27.87
CA ASP A 275 -18.71 -13.91 -29.33
C ASP A 275 -17.52 -13.19 -30.00
N SER A 276 -16.79 -12.36 -29.25
CA SER A 276 -15.53 -11.75 -29.72
C SER A 276 -14.31 -12.63 -29.54
N ARG A 277 -14.45 -13.80 -28.91
CA ARG A 277 -13.36 -14.76 -28.70
C ARG A 277 -13.43 -15.82 -29.80
N ILE A 278 -12.27 -16.15 -30.36
CA ILE A 278 -12.14 -17.37 -31.16
C ILE A 278 -12.34 -18.56 -30.21
N ASP A 279 -13.23 -19.47 -30.57
CA ASP A 279 -13.49 -20.68 -29.80
C ASP A 279 -12.20 -21.47 -29.61
N LYS A 280 -12.07 -22.17 -28.48
CA LYS A 280 -10.89 -22.98 -28.13
C LYS A 280 -10.70 -24.22 -29.05
N LEU A 281 -11.42 -24.31 -30.16
CA LEU A 281 -11.34 -25.39 -31.14
C LEU A 281 -10.87 -24.82 -32.50
N CYS A 282 -9.58 -24.49 -32.54
CA CYS A 282 -8.74 -24.48 -33.74
C CYS A 282 -7.35 -24.99 -33.32
#